data_AF-D2A4A3-F1
#
_entry.id   AF-D2A4A3-F1
#
_cell.length_a   1.000
_cell.length_b   1.000
_cell.length_c   1.000
_cell.angle_alpha   90.00
_cell.angle_beta   90.00
_cell.angle_gamma   90.00
#
_symmetry.space_group_name_H-M   'P 1'
#
loop_
_entity.id
_entity.type
_entity.pdbx_description
1 polymer ?
#
loop_
_entity_poly.entity_id
_entity_poly.type
_entity_poly.pdbx_seq_one_letter_code
_entity_poly.pdbx_strand_id
1 'polypeptide(L)'
;MAQARFRLYISVLIMVMSNLTQERHIVPDEQFGFRSNHSTTDQLLRVVEHSSLSIERKQVTGVVFLDVAKAFDAVWHDGLIYKLHQTGIPLAMVQMIRSFLDGRRFQIPRTWKPETQGSVLSPLLYSIFTHDIPKTDRTTLAIYADVTAILTRSKQPYMATRYLQEERIENWGRRCS
;
A
#
# COMPACT_ATOMS: atom_id res chain seq x y z
N MET A 1 14.18 -21.04 -20.32
CA MET A 1 15.28 -20.48 -19.50
C MET A 1 15.17 -18.97 -19.22
N ALA A 2 14.98 -18.09 -20.21
CA ALA A 2 14.96 -16.64 -19.98
C ALA A 2 13.86 -16.13 -19.01
N GLN A 3 12.69 -16.78 -18.99
CA GLN A 3 11.58 -16.41 -18.09
C GLN A 3 11.87 -16.77 -16.62
N ALA A 4 12.63 -17.83 -16.36
CA ALA A 4 13.03 -18.22 -15.00
C ALA A 4 14.08 -17.25 -14.42
N ARG A 5 15.07 -16.85 -15.24
CA ARG A 5 16.07 -15.84 -14.87
C ARG A 5 15.44 -14.49 -14.57
N PHE A 6 14.43 -14.12 -15.36
CA PHE A 6 13.69 -12.89 -15.15
C PHE A 6 12.93 -12.89 -13.81
N ARG A 7 12.19 -13.96 -13.51
CA ARG A 7 11.48 -14.09 -12.22
C ARG A 7 12.43 -14.04 -11.03
N LEU A 8 13.58 -14.71 -11.13
CA LEU A 8 14.60 -14.66 -10.06
C LEU A 8 15.09 -13.24 -9.79
N TYR A 9 15.34 -12.47 -10.86
CA TYR A 9 15.80 -11.09 -10.74
C TYR A 9 14.76 -10.18 -10.09
N ILE A 10 13.48 -10.31 -10.48
CA ILE A 10 12.37 -9.61 -9.83
C ILE A 10 12.23 -10.03 -8.36
N SER A 11 12.35 -11.32 -8.04
CA SER A 11 12.28 -11.80 -6.66
C SER A 11 13.39 -11.19 -5.78
N VAL A 12 14.62 -11.10 -6.29
CA VAL A 12 15.72 -10.44 -5.57
C VAL A 12 15.46 -8.95 -5.41
N LEU A 13 14.98 -8.27 -6.45
CA LEU A 13 14.62 -6.85 -6.39
C LEU A 13 13.55 -6.59 -5.31
N ILE A 14 12.50 -7.41 -5.28
CA ILE A 14 11.43 -7.32 -4.29
C ILE A 14 11.99 -7.53 -2.90
N MET A 15 12.81 -8.55 -2.69
CA MET A 15 13.42 -8.83 -1.39
C MET A 15 14.23 -7.63 -0.88
N VAL A 16 15.06 -7.03 -1.74
CA VAL A 16 15.87 -5.86 -1.38
C VAL A 16 14.98 -4.64 -1.12
N MET A 17 13.99 -4.39 -1.99
CA MET A 17 13.05 -3.27 -1.84
C MET A 17 12.22 -3.40 -0.57
N SER A 18 11.66 -4.57 -0.29
CA SER A 18 10.88 -4.85 0.92
C SER A 18 11.71 -4.57 2.17
N ASN A 19 12.96 -5.04 2.22
CA ASN A 19 13.83 -4.76 3.36
C ASN A 19 14.13 -3.26 3.50
N LEU A 20 14.48 -2.57 2.41
CA LEU A 20 14.72 -1.12 2.44
C LEU A 20 13.48 -0.33 2.88
N THR A 21 12.29 -0.72 2.40
CA THR A 21 11.04 -0.06 2.81
C THR A 21 10.70 -0.28 4.27
N GLN A 22 11.08 -1.43 4.83
CA GLN A 22 10.86 -1.75 6.24
C GLN A 22 11.87 -1.04 7.14
N GLU A 23 13.17 -1.10 6.82
CA GLU A 23 14.25 -0.44 7.58
C GLU A 23 14.06 1.07 7.67
N ARG A 24 13.48 1.68 6.63
CA ARG A 24 13.29 3.13 6.54
C ARG A 24 11.89 3.59 6.90
N HIS A 25 11.01 2.69 7.34
CA HIS A 25 9.62 2.99 7.65
C HIS A 25 8.89 3.75 6.52
N ILE A 26 9.17 3.37 5.27
CA ILE A 26 8.57 4.00 4.08
C ILE A 26 7.10 3.59 3.98
N VAL A 27 6.82 2.30 4.17
CA VAL A 27 5.46 1.76 4.13
C VAL A 27 4.83 1.91 5.53
N PRO A 28 3.58 2.40 5.66
CA PRO A 28 2.93 2.57 6.95
C PRO A 28 2.83 1.27 7.72
N ASP A 29 2.97 1.34 9.04
CA ASP A 29 2.89 0.15 9.89
C ASP A 29 1.54 -0.56 9.79
N GLU A 30 0.48 0.16 9.46
CA GLU A 30 -0.88 -0.34 9.28
C GLU A 30 -1.10 -1.10 7.97
N GLN A 31 -0.17 -1.04 7.01
CA GLN A 31 -0.18 -1.88 5.81
C GLN A 31 0.39 -3.24 6.17
N PHE A 32 -0.44 -4.29 6.14
CA PHE A 32 -0.05 -5.67 6.47
C PHE A 32 0.09 -6.54 5.22
N GLY A 33 -0.40 -6.08 4.07
CA GLY A 33 -0.26 -6.79 2.79
C GLY A 33 1.19 -6.80 2.32
N PHE A 34 1.63 -7.96 1.82
CA PHE A 34 2.95 -8.16 1.22
C PHE A 34 4.13 -7.75 2.12
N ARG A 35 3.95 -7.76 3.44
CA ARG A 35 5.01 -7.56 4.43
C ARG A 35 5.37 -8.87 5.12
N SER A 36 6.64 -9.01 5.47
CA SER A 36 7.10 -10.11 6.30
C SER A 36 6.43 -10.04 7.68
N ASN A 37 6.17 -11.21 8.26
CA ASN A 37 5.58 -11.37 9.59
C ASN A 37 4.19 -10.74 9.79
N HIS A 38 3.47 -10.45 8.69
CA HIS A 38 2.09 -9.97 8.74
C HIS A 38 1.22 -10.85 7.84
N SER A 39 0.03 -11.16 8.32
CA SER A 39 -0.96 -11.96 7.61
C SER A 39 -2.31 -11.26 7.57
N THR A 40 -3.22 -11.76 6.72
CA THR A 40 -4.61 -11.30 6.69
C THR A 40 -5.29 -11.54 8.04
N THR A 41 -4.94 -12.63 8.73
CA THR A 41 -5.48 -12.95 10.06
C THR A 41 -5.04 -11.94 11.12
N ASP A 42 -3.80 -11.45 11.07
CA ASP A 42 -3.32 -10.44 12.01
C ASP A 42 -4.07 -9.11 11.84
N GLN A 43 -4.30 -8.71 10.58
CA GLN A 43 -5.05 -7.48 10.31
C GLN A 43 -6.52 -7.61 10.70
N LEU A 44 -7.13 -8.78 10.42
CA LEU A 44 -8.49 -9.06 10.83
C LEU A 44 -8.63 -9.04 12.37
N LEU A 45 -7.67 -9.64 13.08
CA LEU A 45 -7.63 -9.61 14.54
C LEU A 45 -7.63 -8.16 15.06
N ARG A 46 -6.79 -7.29 14.48
CA ARG A 46 -6.73 -5.86 14.85
C ARG A 46 -8.08 -5.13 14.66
N VAL A 47 -8.81 -5.44 13.59
CA VAL A 47 -10.15 -4.90 13.32
C VAL A 47 -11.18 -5.42 14.33
N VAL A 48 -11.11 -6.71 14.66
CA VAL A 48 -11.99 -7.35 15.65
C VAL A 48 -11.73 -6.77 17.04
N GLU A 49 -10.46 -6.68 17.47
CA GLU A 49 -10.07 -6.07 18.74
C GLU A 49 -10.52 -4.62 18.87
N HIS A 50 -10.36 -3.82 17.82
CA HIS A 50 -10.87 -2.45 17.79
C HIS A 50 -12.38 -2.40 18.06
N SER A 51 -13.12 -3.33 17.45
CA SER A 51 -14.57 -3.42 17.61
C SER A 51 -14.98 -3.92 19.00
N SER A 52 -14.32 -4.95 19.52
CA SER A 52 -14.55 -5.48 20.88
C SER A 52 -14.31 -4.42 21.95
N LEU A 53 -13.19 -3.69 21.86
CA LEU A 53 -12.88 -2.59 22.78
C LEU A 53 -13.91 -1.46 22.71
N SER A 54 -14.48 -1.19 21.52
CA SER A 54 -15.56 -0.21 21.38
C SER A 54 -16.81 -0.68 22.12
N ILE A 55 -17.19 -1.95 21.98
CA ILE A 55 -18.36 -2.54 22.66
C ILE A 55 -18.19 -2.47 24.18
N GLU A 56 -17.03 -2.90 24.70
CA GLU A 56 -16.70 -2.83 26.13
C GLU A 56 -16.84 -1.41 26.70
N ARG A 57 -16.46 -0.40 25.90
CA ARG A 57 -16.52 1.01 26.27
C ARG A 57 -17.89 1.66 26.01
N LYS A 58 -18.90 0.88 25.62
CA LYS A 58 -20.24 1.37 25.23
C LYS A 58 -20.16 2.43 24.12
N GLN A 59 -19.27 2.20 23.16
CA GLN A 59 -19.05 3.03 21.98
C GLN A 59 -19.53 2.30 20.73
N VAL A 60 -19.88 3.07 19.71
CA VAL A 60 -20.21 2.60 18.37
C VAL A 60 -18.97 2.70 17.49
N THR A 61 -18.70 1.63 16.73
CA THR A 61 -17.65 1.59 15.71
C THR A 61 -18.23 2.01 14.37
N GLY A 62 -17.62 2.99 13.71
CA GLY A 62 -17.86 3.29 12.30
C GLY A 62 -16.73 2.73 11.44
N VAL A 63 -17.04 2.12 10.30
CA VAL A 63 -16.02 1.61 9.37
C VAL A 63 -16.36 2.01 7.94
N VAL A 64 -15.36 2.45 7.18
CA VAL A 64 -15.41 2.59 5.72
C VAL A 64 -14.37 1.67 5.11
N PHE A 65 -14.78 0.87 4.13
CA PHE A 65 -13.89 0.06 3.32
C PHE A 65 -13.70 0.74 1.97
N LEU A 66 -12.44 0.99 1.62
CA LEU A 66 -12.01 1.46 0.31
C LEU A 66 -11.35 0.28 -0.39
N ASP A 67 -11.87 -0.05 -1.57
CA ASP A 67 -11.32 -1.07 -2.45
C ASP A 67 -11.04 -0.43 -3.81
N VAL A 68 -9.77 -0.43 -4.22
CA VAL A 68 -9.35 0.20 -5.47
C VAL A 68 -9.29 -0.86 -6.55
N ALA A 69 -10.32 -0.90 -7.39
CA ALA A 69 -10.38 -1.82 -8.51
C ALA A 69 -9.15 -1.68 -9.42
N LYS A 70 -8.43 -2.78 -9.64
CA LYS A 70 -7.16 -2.81 -10.38
C LYS A 70 -6.16 -1.78 -9.85
N ALA A 71 -5.98 -1.74 -8.53
CA ALA A 71 -5.20 -0.77 -7.79
C ALA A 71 -3.89 -0.32 -8.45
N PHE A 72 -3.08 -1.27 -8.96
CA PHE A 72 -1.83 -0.92 -9.63
C PHE A 72 -2.01 -0.30 -11.02
N ASP A 73 -3.01 -0.74 -11.80
CA ASP A 73 -3.31 -0.14 -13.11
C ASP A 73 -3.82 1.31 -12.95
N ALA A 74 -4.33 1.67 -11.77
CA ALA A 74 -4.78 3.03 -11.43
C ALA A 74 -3.66 3.96 -10.91
N VAL A 75 -2.43 3.45 -10.71
CA VAL A 75 -1.33 4.26 -10.18
C VAL A 75 -0.84 5.26 -11.22
N TRP A 76 -0.76 6.53 -10.83
CA TRP A 76 -0.04 7.54 -11.61
C TRP A 76 1.47 7.30 -11.55
N HIS A 77 2.04 6.75 -12.63
CA HIS A 77 3.45 6.32 -12.67
C HIS A 77 4.45 7.43 -12.37
N ASP A 78 4.29 8.64 -12.93
CA ASP A 78 5.20 9.76 -12.64
C ASP A 78 5.11 10.19 -11.17
N GLY A 79 3.90 10.17 -10.60
CA GLY A 79 3.69 10.40 -9.17
C GLY A 79 4.38 9.35 -8.29
N LEU A 80 4.31 8.08 -8.68
CA LEU A 80 5.04 6.99 -8.00
C LEU A 80 6.56 7.18 -8.08
N ILE A 81 7.11 7.50 -9.25
CA ILE A 81 8.55 7.76 -9.42
C ILE A 81 8.98 8.97 -8.58
N TYR A 82 8.18 10.04 -8.58
CA TYR A 82 8.42 11.20 -7.71
C TYR A 82 8.46 10.80 -6.24
N LYS A 83 7.48 10.03 -5.75
CA LYS A 83 7.46 9.53 -4.37
C LYS A 83 8.68 8.65 -4.07
N LEU A 84 9.08 7.75 -4.97
CA LEU A 84 10.27 6.91 -4.82
C LEU A 84 11.57 7.71 -4.69
N HIS A 85 11.67 8.87 -5.33
CA HIS A 85 12.82 9.76 -5.12
C HIS A 85 12.85 10.39 -3.72
N GLN A 86 11.69 10.61 -3.09
CA GLN A 86 11.59 11.18 -1.75
C GLN A 86 11.88 10.18 -0.63
N THR A 87 11.84 8.87 -0.90
CA THR A 87 12.07 7.82 0.11
C THR A 87 13.56 7.52 0.33
N GLY A 88 14.44 8.15 -0.45
CA GLY A 88 15.89 7.93 -0.43
C GLY A 88 16.33 6.59 -1.03
N ILE A 89 15.44 5.84 -1.69
CA ILE A 89 15.80 4.63 -2.42
C ILE A 89 16.90 4.96 -3.45
N PRO A 90 17.95 4.13 -3.61
CA PRO A 90 19.04 4.41 -4.53
C PRO A 90 18.56 4.72 -5.95
N LEU A 91 19.12 5.76 -6.57
CA LEU A 91 18.72 6.24 -7.89
C LEU A 91 18.70 5.12 -8.96
N ALA A 92 19.68 4.22 -8.93
CA ALA A 92 19.75 3.09 -9.85
C ALA A 92 18.53 2.16 -9.75
N MET A 93 18.00 1.97 -8.55
CA MET A 93 16.82 1.15 -8.28
C MET A 93 15.54 1.88 -8.73
N VAL A 94 15.45 3.19 -8.52
CA VAL A 94 14.35 4.00 -9.05
C VAL A 94 14.33 4.00 -10.59
N GLN A 95 15.50 4.11 -11.23
CA GLN A 95 15.61 4.00 -12.70
C GLN A 95 15.18 2.62 -13.22
N MET A 96 15.52 1.56 -12.48
CA MET A 96 15.11 0.20 -12.81
C MET A 96 13.58 0.02 -12.68
N ILE A 97 12.96 0.60 -11.65
CA ILE A 97 11.50 0.63 -11.49
C ILE A 97 10.86 1.45 -12.62
N ARG A 98 11.44 2.61 -12.99
CA ARG A 98 10.96 3.41 -14.12
C ARG A 98 10.98 2.61 -15.42
N SER A 99 12.07 1.88 -15.70
CA SER A 99 12.16 0.99 -16.86
C SER A 99 11.13 -0.13 -16.82
N PHE A 100 10.83 -0.67 -15.63
CA PHE A 100 9.76 -1.65 -15.44
C PHE A 100 8.37 -1.06 -15.77
N LEU A 101 8.09 0.18 -15.35
CA LEU A 101 6.82 0.88 -15.58
C LEU A 101 6.63 1.33 -17.04
N ASP A 102 7.67 1.85 -17.70
CA ASP A 102 7.61 2.47 -19.04
C ASP A 102 7.36 1.50 -20.20
N GLY A 103 7.28 0.19 -19.94
CA GLY A 103 7.03 -0.75 -21.03
C GLY A 103 6.44 -2.10 -20.68
N ARG A 104 6.18 -2.43 -19.39
CA ARG A 104 5.98 -3.84 -18.98
C ARG A 104 7.01 -4.75 -19.70
N ARG A 105 8.23 -4.25 -19.88
CA ARG A 105 9.27 -4.81 -20.75
C ARG A 105 10.57 -4.62 -20.01
N PHE A 106 10.98 -5.63 -19.26
CA PHE A 106 12.26 -5.60 -18.60
C PHE A 106 13.38 -5.77 -19.62
N GLN A 107 14.35 -4.86 -19.59
CA GLN A 107 15.60 -5.03 -20.32
C GLN A 107 16.59 -5.77 -19.41
N ILE A 108 16.56 -7.10 -19.46
CA ILE A 108 17.72 -7.91 -19.06
C ILE A 108 18.77 -7.68 -20.16
N PRO A 109 20.08 -7.61 -19.88
CA PRO A 109 21.09 -7.50 -20.93
C PRO A 109 20.83 -8.60 -22.00
N ARG A 110 20.33 -8.17 -23.17
CA ARG A 110 20.07 -8.96 -24.39
C ARG A 110 18.69 -9.63 -24.62
N THR A 111 17.64 -9.42 -23.83
CA THR A 111 16.29 -9.92 -24.22
C THR A 111 15.14 -9.05 -23.74
N TRP A 112 14.24 -8.71 -24.67
CA TRP A 112 12.95 -8.05 -24.41
C TRP A 112 11.87 -9.11 -24.17
N LYS A 113 11.13 -9.02 -23.06
CA LYS A 113 9.91 -9.82 -22.85
C LYS A 113 8.78 -8.96 -22.29
N PRO A 114 7.56 -9.06 -22.84
CA PRO A 114 6.39 -8.45 -22.23
C PRO A 114 6.09 -9.17 -20.92
N GLU A 115 5.96 -8.40 -19.86
CA GLU A 115 5.60 -8.85 -18.53
C GLU A 115 4.08 -8.81 -18.42
N THR A 116 3.52 -9.99 -18.19
CA THR A 116 2.10 -10.21 -18.02
C THR A 116 1.65 -9.61 -16.69
N GLN A 117 0.51 -8.94 -16.71
CA GLN A 117 -0.32 -8.56 -15.57
C GLN A 117 -0.14 -9.50 -14.36
N GLY A 118 0.12 -8.96 -13.16
CA GLY A 118 0.38 -9.76 -11.94
C GLY A 118 1.85 -9.92 -11.55
N SER A 119 2.71 -8.96 -11.92
CA SER A 119 4.08 -8.88 -11.38
C SER A 119 4.03 -8.79 -9.85
N VAL A 120 4.82 -9.62 -9.18
CA VAL A 120 4.93 -9.69 -7.71
C VAL A 120 5.40 -8.35 -7.09
N LEU A 121 5.94 -7.43 -7.91
CA LEU A 121 6.40 -6.11 -7.48
C LEU A 121 5.24 -5.08 -7.38
N SER A 122 4.16 -5.28 -8.14
CA SER A 122 3.04 -4.33 -8.25
C SER A 122 2.41 -3.97 -6.89
N PRO A 123 2.13 -4.94 -6.00
CA PRO A 123 1.53 -4.62 -4.70
C PRO A 123 2.46 -3.83 -3.76
N LEU A 124 3.77 -4.08 -3.84
CA LEU A 124 4.76 -3.31 -3.07
C LEU A 124 4.82 -1.86 -3.58
N LEU A 125 4.84 -1.66 -4.90
CA LEU A 125 4.82 -0.32 -5.50
C LEU A 125 3.53 0.44 -5.18
N TYR A 126 2.39 -0.25 -5.14
CA TYR A 126 1.13 0.34 -4.69
C TYR A 126 1.18 0.75 -3.21
N SER A 127 1.78 -0.08 -2.35
CA SER A 127 1.99 0.25 -0.93
C SER A 127 2.89 1.47 -0.74
N ILE A 128 3.92 1.61 -1.57
CA ILE A 128 4.76 2.82 -1.61
C ILE A 128 3.98 4.00 -2.17
N PHE A 129 3.17 3.83 -3.21
CA PHE A 129 2.37 4.92 -3.78
C PHE A 129 1.40 5.52 -2.76
N THR A 130 0.79 4.67 -1.94
CA THR A 130 -0.23 5.05 -0.95
C THR A 130 0.32 5.33 0.45
N HIS A 131 1.65 5.36 0.62
CA HIS A 131 2.29 5.47 1.93
C HIS A 131 1.95 6.74 2.72
N ASP A 132 1.54 7.80 2.03
CA ASP A 132 1.19 9.10 2.59
C ASP A 132 -0.31 9.23 2.89
N ILE A 133 -1.03 8.11 2.96
CA ILE A 133 -2.43 8.08 3.38
C ILE A 133 -2.57 8.78 4.75
N PRO A 134 -3.46 9.77 4.89
CA PRO A 134 -3.56 10.56 6.10
C PRO A 134 -3.93 9.72 7.31
N LYS A 135 -3.15 9.85 8.37
CA LYS A 135 -3.49 9.34 9.71
C LYS A 135 -4.08 10.47 10.55
N THR A 136 -5.09 10.14 11.34
CA THR A 136 -5.72 11.06 12.28
C THR A 136 -5.83 10.37 13.64
N ASP A 137 -5.81 11.12 14.73
CA ASP A 137 -5.90 10.56 16.09
C ASP A 137 -7.27 9.93 16.38
N ARG A 138 -8.24 10.12 15.48
CA ARG A 138 -9.63 9.67 15.59
C ARG A 138 -9.93 8.45 14.73
N THR A 139 -9.03 8.13 13.80
CA THR A 139 -9.18 7.02 12.86
C THR A 139 -8.07 5.99 13.06
N THR A 140 -8.44 4.71 13.03
CA THR A 140 -7.47 3.62 12.89
C THR A 140 -7.49 3.14 11.45
N LEU A 141 -6.34 3.13 10.79
CA LEU A 141 -6.20 2.52 9.47
C LEU A 141 -5.88 1.04 9.63
N ALA A 142 -6.52 0.20 8.83
CA ALA A 142 -6.18 -1.21 8.63
C ALA A 142 -6.10 -1.46 7.14
N ILE A 143 -4.88 -1.58 6.61
CA ILE A 143 -4.61 -1.69 5.18
C ILE A 143 -4.08 -3.10 4.90
N TYR A 144 -4.61 -3.74 3.86
CA TYR A 144 -4.08 -5.00 3.35
C TYR A 144 -4.06 -4.93 1.83
N ALA A 145 -2.87 -4.79 1.26
CA ALA A 145 -2.67 -4.58 -0.16
C ALA A 145 -3.44 -3.34 -0.66
N ASP A 146 -4.40 -3.53 -1.55
CA ASP A 146 -5.29 -2.53 -2.13
C ASP A 146 -6.51 -2.20 -1.29
N VAL A 147 -6.87 -3.06 -0.33
CA VAL A 147 -8.00 -2.84 0.57
C VAL A 147 -7.56 -1.98 1.75
N THR A 148 -8.28 -0.88 1.99
CA THR A 148 -8.08 0.00 3.14
C THR A 148 -9.36 0.10 3.95
N ALA A 149 -9.32 -0.30 5.21
CA ALA A 149 -10.37 -0.04 6.18
C ALA A 149 -9.99 1.15 7.06
N ILE A 150 -10.90 2.11 7.18
CA ILE A 150 -10.78 3.26 8.09
C ILE A 150 -11.81 3.05 9.19
N LEU A 151 -11.33 2.86 10.41
CA LEU A 151 -12.17 2.59 11.58
C LEU A 151 -12.20 3.80 12.50
N THR A 152 -13.35 4.07 13.09
CA THR A 152 -13.55 5.09 14.12
C THR A 152 -14.37 4.50 15.26
N ARG A 153 -14.30 5.13 16.44
CA ARG A 153 -15.15 4.77 17.58
C ARG A 153 -15.60 6.00 18.33
N SER A 154 -16.86 6.02 18.75
CA SER A 154 -17.42 7.11 19.55
C SER A 154 -18.62 6.66 20.37
N LYS A 155 -18.90 7.34 21.50
CA LYS A 155 -20.14 7.10 22.27
C LYS A 155 -21.40 7.52 21.49
N GLN A 156 -21.25 8.46 20.57
CA GLN A 156 -22.35 8.97 19.74
C GLN A 156 -22.15 8.52 18.29
N PRO A 157 -23.13 7.82 17.68
CA PRO A 157 -23.03 7.35 16.29
C PRO A 157 -22.68 8.47 15.30
N TYR A 158 -23.32 9.63 15.43
CA TYR A 158 -23.07 10.79 14.57
C TYR A 158 -21.60 11.23 14.58
N MET A 159 -20.94 11.18 15.75
CA MET A 159 -19.53 11.55 15.86
C MET A 159 -18.61 10.52 15.19
N ALA A 160 -18.93 9.22 15.25
CA ALA A 160 -18.18 8.19 14.53
C ALA A 160 -18.25 8.41 13.01
N THR A 161 -19.45 8.72 12.48
CA THR A 161 -19.62 9.07 11.06
C THR A 161 -18.86 10.35 10.70
N ARG A 162 -18.92 11.39 11.54
CA ARG A 162 -18.22 12.65 11.30
C ARG A 162 -16.70 12.47 11.21
N TYR A 163 -16.12 11.60 12.03
CA TYR A 163 -14.68 11.30 11.98
C TYR A 163 -14.28 10.56 10.70
N LEU A 164 -15.19 9.80 10.09
CA LEU A 164 -14.95 9.14 8.80
C LEU A 164 -15.03 10.11 7.62
N GLN A 165 -15.82 11.18 7.75
CA GLN A 165 -16.02 12.21 6.73
C GLN A 165 -14.95 13.33 6.78
N GLU A 166 -13.80 13.07 7.39
CA GLU A 166 -12.74 14.08 7.44
C GLU A 166 -12.18 14.37 6.04
N GLU A 167 -12.19 15.64 5.64
CA GLU A 167 -11.78 16.12 4.30
C GLU A 167 -10.34 15.71 3.91
N ARG A 168 -9.49 15.37 4.88
CA ARG A 168 -8.08 15.00 4.64
C ARG A 168 -7.96 13.77 3.73
N ILE A 169 -8.82 12.76 3.92
CA ILE A 169 -8.77 11.51 3.14
C ILE A 169 -9.31 11.76 1.73
N GLU A 170 -10.40 12.53 1.61
CA GLU A 170 -10.96 12.91 0.31
C GLU A 170 -9.97 13.75 -0.52
N ASN A 171 -9.37 14.77 0.11
CA ASN A 171 -8.35 15.61 -0.53
C ASN A 171 -7.08 14.82 -0.87
N TRP A 172 -6.74 13.78 -0.10
CA TRP A 172 -5.67 12.87 -0.46
C TRP A 172 -6.03 12.00 -1.68
N GLY A 173 -7.23 11.42 -1.71
CA GLY A 173 -7.68 10.62 -2.86
C GLY A 173 -7.64 11.38 -4.18
N ARG A 174 -8.01 12.67 -4.18
CA ARG A 174 -7.92 13.54 -5.36
C ARG A 174 -6.49 13.85 -5.83
N ARG A 175 -5.47 13.71 -4.96
CA ARG A 175 -4.05 13.87 -5.34
C ARG A 175 -3.44 12.59 -5.90
N CYS A 176 -4.06 11.44 -5.60
CA CYS A 176 -3.64 10.12 -6.03
C CYS A 176 -4.29 9.67 -7.35
N SER A 177 -5.23 10.46 -7.88
CA SER A 177 -5.88 10.29 -9.19
C SER A 177 -5.32 11.26 -10.21
#